data_AF-A0A553MQB1-F1
#
_entry.id   AF-A0A553MQB1-F1
#
_cell.length_a   1.000
_cell.length_b   1.000
_cell.length_c   1.000
_cell.angle_alpha   90.00
_cell.angle_beta   90.00
_cell.angle_gamma   90.00
#
_symmetry.space_group_name_H-M   'P 1'
#
loop_
_entity.id
_entity.type
_entity.pdbx_description
1 polymer ?
#
loop_
_entity_poly.entity_id
_entity_poly.type
_entity_poly.pdbx_seq_one_letter_code
_entity_poly.pdbx_strand_id
1 'polypeptide(L)'
;MEVKTLNHLCSVLKILTGLHLTCGRSNPITNSPPKWMAELESEDVEMLKELGSLTTANLMEKVKGLQNLAYQLGLEESREMTRGKFLNILERPKK
;
A
#
# COMPACT_ATOMS: atom_id res chain seq x y z
N MET A 1 6.16 -9.04 18.14
CA MET A 1 5.36 -9.22 16.90
C MET A 1 6.09 -8.48 15.77
N GLU A 2 7.42 -8.64 15.66
CA GLU A 2 8.24 -7.81 14.78
C GLU A 2 8.63 -8.46 13.45
N VAL A 3 8.49 -9.78 13.31
CA VAL A 3 9.09 -10.49 12.16
C VAL A 3 8.22 -10.41 10.89
N LYS A 4 6.89 -10.30 11.02
CA LYS A 4 5.98 -10.23 9.87
C LYS A 4 6.03 -8.87 9.15
N THR A 5 6.18 -7.79 9.89
CA THR A 5 6.30 -6.43 9.36
C THR A 5 7.64 -6.22 8.64
N LEU A 6 8.72 -6.80 9.17
CA LEU A 6 10.03 -6.79 8.52
C LEU A 6 10.04 -7.56 7.19
N ASN A 7 9.35 -8.71 7.14
CA ASN A 7 9.22 -9.49 5.91
C ASN A 7 8.38 -8.77 4.84
N HIS A 8 7.34 -8.03 5.26
CA HIS A 8 6.52 -7.25 4.34
C HIS A 8 7.29 -6.05 3.76
N LEU A 9 8.07 -5.36 4.59
CA LEU A 9 8.97 -4.28 4.15
C LEU A 9 10.10 -4.80 3.26
N CYS A 10 10.64 -5.99 3.54
CA CYS A 10 11.64 -6.63 2.68
C CYS A 10 11.05 -7.04 1.31
N SER A 11 9.79 -7.49 1.25
CA SER A 11 9.10 -7.74 -0.02
C SER A 11 8.84 -6.47 -0.82
N VAL A 12 8.44 -5.37 -0.16
CA VAL A 12 8.23 -4.08 -0.82
C VAL A 12 9.54 -3.50 -1.35
N LEU A 13 10.64 -3.63 -0.58
CA LEU A 13 11.97 -3.19 -1.02
C LEU A 13 12.48 -4.01 -2.24
N LYS A 14 12.18 -5.32 -2.31
CA LYS A 14 12.48 -6.16 -3.48
C LYS A 14 11.71 -5.75 -4.74
N ILE A 15 10.47 -5.28 -4.60
CA ILE A 15 9.68 -4.73 -5.72
C ILE A 15 10.29 -3.41 -6.21
N LEU A 16 10.86 -2.61 -5.30
CA LEU A 16 11.46 -1.31 -5.62
C LEU A 16 12.90 -1.38 -6.18
N THR A 17 13.69 -2.42 -5.87
CA THR A 17 15.09 -2.54 -6.32
C THR A 17 15.29 -3.34 -7.62
N GLY A 18 14.22 -3.67 -8.35
CA GLY A 18 14.35 -4.15 -9.74
C GLY A 18 15.14 -5.45 -9.95
N LEU A 19 15.29 -6.29 -8.92
CA LEU A 19 15.89 -7.61 -9.11
C LEU A 19 14.84 -8.55 -9.70
N HIS A 20 14.93 -8.69 -11.02
CA HIS A 20 14.18 -9.56 -11.92
C HIS A 20 13.84 -10.94 -11.33
N LEU A 21 12.55 -11.23 -11.19
CA LEU A 21 11.98 -12.58 -11.30
C LEU A 21 10.67 -12.46 -12.07
N THR A 22 10.73 -12.84 -13.34
CA THR A 22 9.59 -12.99 -14.23
C THR A 22 8.55 -13.94 -13.63
N CYS A 23 7.30 -13.49 -13.54
CA CYS A 23 6.15 -14.38 -13.60
C CYS A 23 5.22 -13.83 -14.69
N GLY A 24 5.45 -14.29 -15.92
CA GLY A 24 4.44 -14.20 -16.96
C GLY A 24 3.24 -15.05 -16.53
N ARG A 25 2.13 -14.40 -16.24
CA ARG A 25 0.82 -15.05 -16.18
C ARG A 25 -0.09 -14.34 -17.17
N SER A 26 -0.18 -14.88 -18.38
CA SER A 26 -1.22 -14.53 -19.32
C SER A 26 -2.56 -14.99 -18.74
N ASN A 27 -3.31 -14.07 -18.16
CA ASN A 27 -4.72 -14.31 -17.84
C ASN A 27 -5.55 -14.19 -19.13
N PRO A 28 -6.63 -14.98 -19.28
CA PRO A 28 -7.54 -14.83 -20.41
C PRO A 28 -8.12 -13.41 -20.40
N ILE A 29 -8.20 -12.77 -21.56
CA ILE A 29 -8.81 -11.45 -21.71
C ILE A 29 -10.31 -11.60 -21.38
N THR A 30 -10.66 -11.33 -20.13
CA THR A 30 -12.06 -11.12 -19.75
C THR A 30 -12.42 -9.73 -20.25
N ASN A 31 -13.35 -9.62 -21.20
CA ASN A 31 -13.83 -8.33 -21.72
C ASN A 31 -14.61 -7.49 -20.68
N SER A 32 -14.76 -8.00 -19.45
CA SER A 32 -15.29 -7.25 -18.32
C SER A 32 -14.17 -6.49 -17.61
N PRO A 33 -14.37 -5.21 -17.24
CA PRO A 33 -13.46 -4.47 -16.39
C PRO A 33 -13.06 -5.31 -15.17
N PRO A 34 -11.77 -5.38 -14.80
CA PRO A 34 -11.32 -6.11 -13.63
C PRO A 34 -12.08 -5.67 -12.38
N LYS A 35 -12.30 -6.57 -11.42
CA LYS A 35 -13.04 -6.28 -10.19
C LYS A 35 -12.53 -5.04 -9.42
N TRP A 36 -11.23 -4.76 -9.46
CA TRP A 36 -10.64 -3.57 -8.85
C TRP A 36 -11.05 -2.25 -9.52
N MET A 37 -11.52 -2.31 -10.77
CA MET A 37 -11.99 -1.18 -11.57
C MET A 37 -13.51 -0.97 -11.43
N ALA A 38 -14.24 -1.92 -10.84
CA ALA A 38 -15.70 -1.89 -10.76
C ALA A 38 -16.25 -0.90 -9.72
N GLU A 39 -15.39 -0.39 -8.83
CA GLU A 39 -15.75 0.49 -7.70
C GLU A 39 -14.97 1.82 -7.73
N LEU A 40 -14.36 2.18 -8.86
CA LEU A 40 -13.64 3.46 -8.97
C LEU A 40 -14.64 4.61 -9.08
N GLU A 41 -14.55 5.55 -8.16
CA GLU A 41 -15.33 6.77 -8.21
C GLU A 41 -14.79 7.69 -9.32
N SER A 42 -15.59 8.68 -9.73
CA SER A 42 -15.15 9.65 -10.75
C SER A 42 -13.88 10.38 -10.34
N GLU A 43 -13.69 10.62 -9.03
CA GLU A 43 -12.48 11.22 -8.45
C GLU A 43 -11.25 10.32 -8.61
N ASP A 44 -11.39 9.01 -8.42
CA ASP A 44 -10.28 8.06 -8.62
C ASP A 44 -9.81 8.03 -10.08
N VAL A 45 -10.76 8.11 -11.01
CA VAL A 45 -10.47 8.14 -12.45
C VAL A 45 -9.73 9.42 -12.83
N GLU A 46 -10.08 10.55 -12.22
CA GLU A 46 -9.37 11.83 -12.43
C GLU A 46 -7.95 11.78 -11.86
N MET A 47 -7.78 11.22 -10.66
CA MET A 47 -6.47 11.04 -10.03
C MET A 47 -5.56 10.13 -10.87
N LEU A 48 -6.08 9.04 -11.44
CA LEU A 48 -5.32 8.15 -12.34
C LEU A 48 -4.87 8.87 -13.61
N LYS A 49 -5.72 9.74 -14.17
CA LYS A 49 -5.35 10.56 -15.34
C LYS A 49 -4.29 11.57 -14.98
N GLU A 50 -4.38 12.21 -13.82
CA GLU A 50 -3.36 13.15 -13.34
C GLU A 50 -2.01 12.45 -13.23
N LEU A 51 -1.95 11.28 -12.58
CA LEU A 51 -0.72 10.48 -12.45
C LEU A 51 -0.15 10.03 -13.80
N GLY A 52 -1.01 9.65 -14.76
CA GLY A 52 -0.61 9.29 -16.12
C GLY A 52 -0.14 10.47 -16.99
N SER A 53 -0.55 11.70 -16.64
CA SER A 53 -0.12 12.93 -17.33
C SER A 53 1.25 13.43 -16.88
N LEU A 54 1.77 12.93 -15.74
CA LEU A 54 3.06 13.32 -15.19
C LEU A 54 4.23 12.72 -15.99
N THR A 55 5.34 13.45 -16.02
CA THR A 55 6.61 12.90 -16.51
C THR A 55 7.10 11.79 -15.56
N THR A 56 7.87 10.84 -16.09
CA THR A 56 8.40 9.71 -15.30
C THR A 56 9.16 10.17 -14.05
N ALA A 57 9.89 11.28 -14.12
CA ALA A 57 10.61 11.85 -12.99
C ALA A 57 9.65 12.29 -11.86
N ASN A 58 8.59 13.02 -12.21
CA ASN A 58 7.61 13.53 -11.26
C ASN A 58 6.78 12.39 -10.65
N LEU A 59 6.47 11.36 -11.44
CA LEU A 59 5.80 10.17 -10.94
C LEU A 59 6.65 9.44 -9.89
N MET A 60 7.95 9.28 -10.16
CA MET A 60 8.88 8.64 -9.21
C MET A 60 9.03 9.44 -7.91
N GLU A 61 8.97 10.77 -7.98
CA GLU A 61 8.97 11.62 -6.79
C GLU A 61 7.68 11.45 -5.97
N LYS A 62 6.51 11.41 -6.62
CA LYS A 62 5.22 11.13 -5.97
C LYS A 62 5.22 9.74 -5.30
N VAL A 63 5.77 8.73 -5.97
CA VAL A 63 5.92 7.37 -5.41
C VAL A 63 6.79 7.37 -4.16
N LYS A 64 7.91 8.09 -4.15
CA LYS A 64 8.75 8.27 -2.94
C LYS A 64 8.00 9.01 -1.83
N GLY A 65 7.24 10.05 -2.18
CA GLY A 65 6.40 10.78 -1.22
C GLY A 65 5.39 9.87 -0.53
N LEU A 66 4.68 9.03 -1.29
CA LEU A 66 3.73 8.05 -0.75
C LEU A 66 4.40 7.01 0.16
N GLN A 67 5.61 6.54 -0.20
CA GLN A 67 6.36 5.61 0.66
C GLN A 67 6.76 6.25 1.98
N ASN A 68 7.22 7.51 1.95
CA ASN A 68 7.56 8.25 3.17
C ASN A 68 6.34 8.48 4.05
N LEU A 69 5.19 8.83 3.45
CA LEU A 69 3.93 8.99 4.17
C LEU A 69 3.48 7.68 4.79
N ALA A 70 3.48 6.58 4.02
CA ALA A 70 3.12 5.25 4.53
C ALA A 70 4.01 4.83 5.70
N TYR A 71 5.31 5.14 5.65
CA TYR A 71 6.23 4.89 6.76
C TYR A 71 5.87 5.70 8.01
N GLN A 72 5.62 7.01 7.86
CA GLN A 72 5.22 7.88 8.98
C GLN A 72 3.90 7.42 9.61
N LEU A 73 2.90 7.08 8.78
CA LEU A 73 1.62 6.55 9.26
C LEU A 73 1.80 5.23 10.00
N GLY A 74 2.68 4.33 9.53
CA GLY A 74 2.98 3.08 10.23
C GLY A 74 3.62 3.29 11.60
N LEU A 75 4.49 4.30 11.76
CA LEU A 75 5.05 4.66 13.07
C LEU A 75 3.97 5.19 14.02
N GLU A 76 3.10 6.06 13.53
CA GLU A 76 1.99 6.64 14.29
C GLU A 76 1.00 5.55 14.74
N GLU A 77 0.61 4.67 13.82
CA GLU A 77 -0.26 3.54 14.12
C GLU A 77 0.36 2.63 15.18
N SER A 78 1.65 2.30 15.07
CA SER A 78 2.33 1.47 16.07
C SER A 78 2.37 2.13 17.46
N ARG A 79 2.52 3.46 17.52
CA ARG A 79 2.46 4.21 18.76
C ARG A 79 1.08 4.15 19.39
N GLU A 80 0.03 4.43 18.62
CA GLU A 80 -1.33 4.40 19.13
C GLU A 80 -1.77 2.98 19.53
N MET A 81 -1.34 1.95 18.81
CA MET A 81 -1.57 0.55 19.18
C MET A 81 -0.91 0.21 20.52
N THR A 82 0.30 0.70 20.75
CA THR A 82 1.00 0.54 22.03
C THR A 82 0.24 1.26 23.15
N ARG A 83 -0.24 2.48 22.89
CA ARG A 83 -1.03 3.28 23.83
C ARG A 83 -2.35 2.60 24.18
N GLY A 84 -3.08 2.11 23.18
CA GLY A 84 -4.34 1.38 23.35
C GLY A 84 -4.18 0.08 24.15
N LYS A 85 -3.03 -0.60 24.02
CA LYS A 85 -2.69 -1.77 24.85
C LYS A 85 -2.54 -1.40 26.33
N PHE A 86 -1.86 -0.30 26.66
CA PHE A 86 -1.71 0.14 28.05
C PHE A 86 -3.02 0.63 28.69
N LEU A 87 -3.93 1.13 27.85
CA LEU A 87 -5.25 1.58 28.28
C LEU A 87 -6.30 0.45 28.29
N ASN A 88 -5.90 -0.79 27.97
CA ASN A 88 -6.77 -1.97 27.91
C ASN A 88 -8.06 -1.77 27.10
N ILE A 89 -8.04 -0.90 26.09
CA ILE A 89 -9.23 -0.55 25.30
C ILE A 89 -9.72 -1.75 24.46
N LEU A 90 -8.79 -2.63 24.07
CA LEU A 90 -9.08 -3.85 23.33
C LEU A 90 -9.29 -5.07 24.25
N GLU A 91 -9.18 -4.90 25.58
CA GLU A 91 -9.47 -6.00 26.49
C GLU A 91 -10.98 -6.28 26.49
N ARG A 92 -11.34 -7.55 26.31
CA ARG A 92 -12.73 -7.97 26.40
C ARG A 92 -13.17 -7.90 27.87
N PRO A 93 -14.39 -7.41 28.15
CA PRO A 93 -14.90 -7.37 29.52
C PRO A 93 -14.92 -8.79 30.10
N LYS A 94 -14.29 -8.96 31.27
CA LYS A 94 -14.35 -10.20 32.03
C LYS A 94 -15.70 -10.24 32.75
N LYS A 95 -16.53 -11.22 32.40
CA LYS A 95 -17.79 -11.53 33.10
C LYS A 95 -17.50 -12.01 34.52
#